data_AF-A0A160TGN5-F1
#
_entry.id   AF-A0A160TGN5-F1
#
_cell.length_a   1.000
_cell.length_b   1.000
_cell.length_c   1.000
_cell.angle_alpha   90.00
_cell.angle_beta   90.00
_cell.angle_gamma   90.00
#
_symmetry.space_group_name_H-M   'P 1'
#
loop_
_entity.id
_entity.type
_entity.pdbx_description
1 polymer ?
#
loop_
_entity_poly.entity_id
_entity_poly.type
_entity_poly.pdbx_seq_one_letter_code
_entity_poly.pdbx_strand_id
1 'polypeptide(L)'
;MWVARFLDGTEILEAQPDQFSDDGLAKTPPDSFVISRNLSGETLSIYSDNVWDLSPYSLMSKGTKYNFTSQFGKPEGKLSKTAHTIIGEMKRIMFAVLYEPTHSGGQRNKPQTYRKILEVLRGLSIIALNENKTLAQLHESPLVGPKITASLYASKTAFRKAEALRDLIALIEYINEHFKTELPTLIPNEQLKKILSVRSQLRSSYVNDPSAQRTPLIPSRIYSALITLSTEVVTDFNEHKEQLDGFMKRIKADPLFFATPSMLKDNQRPGSTTNAKLQNAFNEYRKHYPSARRTDMPLLS
;
A
#
# COMPACT_ATOMS: atom_id res chain seq x y z
N MET A 1 7.76 -29.23 7.68
CA MET A 1 7.61 -29.25 6.19
C MET A 1 6.94 -27.96 5.73
N TRP A 2 7.67 -27.09 5.02
CA TRP A 2 7.18 -25.80 4.54
C TRP A 2 6.26 -26.01 3.33
N VAL A 3 4.95 -25.80 3.50
CA VAL A 3 4.03 -25.57 2.38
C VAL A 3 3.60 -24.12 2.50
N ALA A 4 3.71 -23.36 1.41
CA ALA A 4 3.32 -21.96 1.34
C ALA A 4 1.79 -21.83 1.54
N ARG A 5 1.28 -22.00 2.77
CA ARG A 5 -0.12 -21.73 3.12
C ARG A 5 -0.32 -20.23 3.29
N PHE A 6 -0.16 -19.49 2.21
CA PHE A 6 -0.43 -18.07 2.15
C PHE A 6 -1.66 -17.89 1.27
N LEU A 7 -2.86 -18.05 1.87
CA LEU A 7 -4.23 -17.96 1.31
C LEU A 7 -4.91 -19.31 1.07
N ASP A 8 -6.20 -19.39 1.43
CA ASP A 8 -7.14 -20.34 0.81
C ASP A 8 -7.05 -20.14 -0.71
N GLY A 9 -6.71 -21.20 -1.44
CA GLY A 9 -6.41 -21.16 -2.88
C GLY A 9 -4.93 -21.32 -3.26
N THR A 10 -4.00 -21.41 -2.31
CA THR A 10 -2.61 -21.86 -2.60
C THR A 10 -2.48 -23.34 -2.93
N GLU A 11 -3.59 -24.08 -2.82
CA GLU A 11 -3.78 -25.43 -3.36
C GLU A 11 -3.72 -25.47 -4.90
N ILE A 12 -3.71 -24.31 -5.57
CA ILE A 12 -3.82 -24.16 -7.04
C ILE A 12 -2.45 -23.90 -7.71
N LEU A 13 -1.35 -23.75 -6.96
CA LEU A 13 -0.03 -23.56 -7.58
C LEU A 13 0.50 -24.89 -8.16
N GLU A 14 0.62 -24.96 -9.50
CA GLU A 14 1.20 -26.11 -10.21
C GLU A 14 2.65 -26.42 -9.76
N ALA A 15 3.39 -25.39 -9.31
CA ALA A 15 4.73 -25.53 -8.76
C ALA A 15 4.90 -24.68 -7.49
N GLN A 16 5.39 -25.30 -6.42
CA GLN A 16 5.69 -24.61 -5.17
C GLN A 16 7.07 -23.92 -5.23
N PRO A 17 7.27 -22.81 -4.49
CA PRO A 17 8.62 -22.27 -4.22
C PRO A 17 9.49 -23.30 -3.47
N ASP A 18 10.80 -23.05 -3.42
CA ASP A 18 11.72 -23.98 -2.79
C ASP A 18 11.42 -24.13 -1.29
N GLN A 19 11.39 -25.37 -0.81
CA GLN A 19 11.18 -25.64 0.60
C GLN A 19 12.50 -25.50 1.37
N PHE A 20 12.40 -24.99 2.59
CA PHE A 20 13.53 -24.91 3.51
C PHE A 20 13.27 -25.82 4.72
N SER A 21 14.19 -26.74 5.00
CA SER A 21 14.09 -27.69 6.12
C SER A 21 14.39 -27.01 7.46
N ASP A 22 13.83 -27.52 8.57
CA ASP A 22 13.91 -26.92 9.90
C ASP A 22 15.35 -26.84 10.46
N ASP A 23 16.26 -27.73 10.06
CA ASP A 23 17.71 -27.65 10.37
C ASP A 23 18.46 -26.58 9.55
N GLY A 24 17.76 -25.86 8.67
CA GLY A 24 18.32 -25.08 7.57
C GLY A 24 18.79 -23.68 7.92
N LEU A 25 18.23 -23.01 8.94
CA LEU A 25 18.46 -21.57 9.16
C LEU A 25 19.90 -21.19 9.48
N ALA A 26 20.72 -22.16 9.93
CA ALA A 26 22.15 -21.98 10.11
C ALA A 26 22.89 -21.69 8.79
N LYS A 27 22.39 -22.19 7.66
CA LYS A 27 23.02 -22.06 6.34
C LYS A 27 22.38 -20.95 5.52
N THR A 28 23.23 -20.24 4.77
CA THR A 28 22.76 -19.33 3.73
C THR A 28 22.13 -20.18 2.60
N PRO A 29 20.92 -19.85 2.12
CA PRO A 29 20.34 -20.54 0.97
C PRO A 29 21.20 -20.31 -0.29
N PRO A 30 21.18 -21.24 -1.26
CA PRO A 30 21.89 -21.04 -2.52
C PRO A 30 21.32 -19.84 -3.29
N ASP A 31 22.14 -19.19 -4.12
CA ASP A 31 21.74 -18.02 -4.91
C ASP A 31 20.55 -18.28 -5.83
N SER A 32 20.38 -19.52 -6.28
CA SER A 32 19.27 -19.99 -7.12
C SER A 32 18.00 -20.33 -6.35
N PHE A 33 17.99 -20.24 -5.01
CA PHE A 33 16.85 -20.62 -4.18
C PHE A 33 15.62 -19.78 -4.54
N VAL A 34 14.51 -20.43 -4.88
CA VAL A 34 13.28 -19.78 -5.34
C VAL A 34 12.46 -19.28 -4.16
N ILE A 35 12.39 -17.95 -4.01
CA ILE A 35 11.64 -17.26 -2.96
C ILE A 35 10.14 -17.17 -3.30
N SER A 36 9.82 -16.92 -4.57
CA SER A 36 8.43 -16.80 -5.01
C SER A 36 8.22 -17.19 -6.47
N ARG A 37 7.01 -17.70 -6.73
CA ARG A 37 6.49 -18.03 -8.05
C ARG A 37 5.15 -17.32 -8.27
N ASN A 38 4.82 -17.00 -9.51
CA ASN A 38 3.49 -16.50 -9.85
C ASN A 38 2.45 -17.64 -9.85
N LEU A 39 1.17 -17.30 -10.09
CA LEU A 39 0.08 -18.29 -10.13
C LEU A 39 0.25 -19.34 -11.23
N SER A 40 1.01 -19.03 -12.28
CA SER A 40 1.35 -19.96 -13.38
C SER A 40 2.58 -20.83 -13.08
N GLY A 41 3.17 -20.72 -11.88
CA GLY A 41 4.38 -21.48 -11.49
C GLY A 41 5.70 -20.89 -11.97
N GLU A 42 5.71 -19.76 -12.69
CA GLU A 42 6.96 -19.12 -13.15
C GLU A 42 7.69 -18.46 -11.98
N THR A 43 9.03 -18.56 -11.98
CA THR A 43 9.87 -17.94 -10.95
C THR A 43 9.77 -16.41 -11.01
N LEU A 44 9.34 -15.79 -9.92
CA LEU A 44 9.32 -14.32 -9.79
C LEU A 44 10.52 -13.77 -9.04
N SER A 45 11.04 -14.51 -8.07
CA SER A 45 12.20 -14.07 -7.31
C SER A 45 13.02 -15.24 -6.80
N ILE A 46 14.33 -15.10 -6.92
CA ILE A 46 15.34 -15.98 -6.32
C ILE A 46 16.13 -15.24 -5.24
N TYR A 47 16.80 -15.98 -4.37
CA TYR A 47 17.53 -15.42 -3.23
C TYR A 47 18.58 -14.37 -3.66
N SER A 48 19.30 -14.62 -4.77
CA SER A 48 20.30 -13.68 -5.29
C SER A 48 19.71 -12.37 -5.83
N ASP A 49 18.40 -12.28 -6.11
CA ASP A 49 17.80 -11.06 -6.64
C ASP A 49 17.88 -9.90 -5.66
N ASN A 50 18.04 -8.68 -6.20
CA ASN A 50 18.02 -7.45 -5.40
C ASN A 50 16.60 -6.97 -5.04
N VAL A 51 15.59 -7.58 -5.64
CA VAL A 51 14.19 -7.34 -5.32
C VAL A 51 13.47 -8.68 -5.18
N TRP A 52 12.93 -8.97 -4.00
CA TRP A 52 12.04 -10.11 -3.81
C TRP A 52 10.59 -9.67 -3.93
N ASP A 53 9.86 -10.23 -4.88
CA ASP A 53 8.46 -9.97 -5.16
C ASP A 53 7.57 -11.02 -4.47
N LEU A 54 7.01 -10.64 -3.33
CA LEU A 54 6.11 -11.48 -2.53
C LEU A 54 4.64 -11.17 -2.82
N SER A 55 4.32 -10.49 -3.94
CA SER A 55 2.94 -10.19 -4.32
C SER A 55 2.03 -11.42 -4.47
N PRO A 56 2.50 -12.61 -4.90
CA PRO A 56 1.65 -13.80 -4.93
C PRO A 56 1.10 -14.21 -3.56
N TYR A 57 1.79 -13.84 -2.47
CA TYR A 57 1.40 -14.16 -1.10
C TYR A 57 0.51 -13.10 -0.45
N SER A 58 -0.02 -12.16 -1.23
CA SER A 58 -0.88 -11.10 -0.70
C SER A 58 -1.96 -10.64 -1.66
N LEU A 59 -3.16 -10.43 -1.12
CA LEU A 59 -4.26 -9.75 -1.82
C LEU A 59 -3.98 -8.25 -2.04
N MET A 60 -2.97 -7.68 -1.39
CA MET A 60 -2.59 -6.28 -1.57
C MET A 60 -1.27 -6.17 -2.33
N SER A 61 -1.25 -5.36 -3.39
CA SER A 61 -0.03 -5.08 -4.17
C SER A 61 0.97 -4.19 -3.43
N LYS A 62 0.52 -3.37 -2.47
CA LYS A 62 1.38 -2.47 -1.73
C LYS A 62 2.14 -3.20 -0.63
N GLY A 63 3.45 -3.01 -0.60
CA GLY A 63 4.30 -3.47 0.50
C GLY A 63 4.84 -4.89 0.38
N THR A 64 4.72 -5.51 -0.78
CA THR A 64 5.10 -6.91 -1.04
C THR A 64 6.44 -7.08 -1.77
N LYS A 65 6.98 -6.00 -2.36
CA LYS A 65 8.29 -6.01 -3.01
C LYS A 65 9.38 -5.53 -2.06
N TYR A 66 10.36 -6.38 -1.79
CA TYR A 66 11.49 -6.09 -0.91
C TYR A 66 12.72 -5.75 -1.73
N ASN A 67 13.02 -4.45 -1.86
CA ASN A 67 14.18 -3.98 -2.59
C ASN A 67 15.36 -3.74 -1.63
N PHE A 68 16.50 -4.39 -1.87
CA PHE A 68 17.67 -4.33 -1.00
C PHE A 68 18.69 -3.24 -1.37
N THR A 69 18.50 -2.55 -2.50
CA THR A 69 19.46 -1.57 -3.05
C THR A 69 18.96 -0.13 -3.05
N SER A 70 17.65 0.09 -2.97
CA SER A 70 16.98 1.39 -3.15
C SER A 70 17.53 2.53 -2.28
N GLN A 71 18.06 2.21 -1.10
CA GLN A 71 18.56 3.18 -0.12
C GLN A 71 19.96 3.74 -0.46
N PHE A 72 20.70 3.12 -1.38
CA PHE A 72 22.06 3.54 -1.71
C PHE A 72 22.13 4.64 -2.77
N GLY A 73 21.01 4.96 -3.44
CA GLY A 73 20.92 6.06 -4.42
C GLY A 73 21.86 5.93 -5.63
N LYS A 74 22.44 4.75 -5.85
CA LYS A 74 23.37 4.47 -6.95
C LYS A 74 22.87 3.27 -7.77
N PRO A 75 23.12 3.25 -9.09
CA PRO A 75 22.93 2.05 -9.90
C PRO A 75 23.77 0.89 -9.37
N GLU A 76 23.30 -0.34 -9.55
CA GLU A 76 23.92 -1.57 -9.03
C GLU A 76 25.40 -1.68 -9.39
N GLY A 77 25.76 -1.47 -10.65
CA GLY A 77 27.15 -1.53 -11.13
C GLY A 77 28.10 -0.46 -10.54
N LYS A 78 27.61 0.43 -9.67
CA LYS A 78 28.38 1.47 -8.98
C LYS A 78 28.39 1.30 -7.46
N LEU A 79 27.84 0.22 -6.93
CA LEU A 79 27.87 -0.08 -5.50
C LEU A 79 29.27 -0.54 -5.06
N SER A 80 29.71 -0.10 -3.88
CA SER A 80 31.00 -0.52 -3.32
C SER A 80 30.95 -1.99 -2.89
N LYS A 81 32.12 -2.62 -2.70
CA LYS A 81 32.20 -3.99 -2.13
C LYS A 81 31.49 -4.08 -0.79
N THR A 82 31.69 -3.08 0.09
CA THR A 82 31.00 -2.98 1.38
C THR A 82 29.48 -2.95 1.24
N ALA A 83 28.95 -2.21 0.25
CA ALA A 83 27.51 -2.17 0.00
C ALA A 83 26.96 -3.55 -0.42
N HIS A 84 27.69 -4.29 -1.26
CA HIS A 84 27.30 -5.66 -1.63
C HIS A 84 27.30 -6.61 -0.42
N THR A 85 28.30 -6.51 0.46
CA THR A 85 28.33 -7.29 1.71
C THR A 85 27.12 -6.97 2.60
N ILE A 86 26.80 -5.68 2.78
CA ILE A 86 25.63 -5.25 3.56
C ILE A 86 24.33 -5.80 2.94
N ILE A 87 24.19 -5.78 1.61
CA ILE A 87 23.02 -6.36 0.92
C ILE A 87 22.89 -7.85 1.21
N GLY A 88 24.00 -8.60 1.18
CA GLY A 88 24.02 -10.03 1.52
C GLY A 88 23.57 -10.28 2.96
N GLU A 89 24.07 -9.49 3.92
CA GLU A 89 23.65 -9.58 5.32
C GLU A 89 22.16 -9.24 5.51
N MET A 90 21.66 -8.20 4.82
CA MET A 90 20.23 -7.86 4.84
C MET A 90 19.35 -8.99 4.30
N LYS A 91 19.75 -9.61 3.19
CA LYS A 91 19.05 -10.76 2.60
C LYS A 91 19.04 -11.95 3.57
N ARG A 92 20.17 -12.26 4.20
CA ARG A 92 20.27 -13.35 5.18
C ARG A 92 19.34 -13.13 6.38
N ILE A 93 19.33 -11.92 6.94
CA ILE A 93 18.43 -11.57 8.05
C ILE A 93 16.97 -11.67 7.61
N MET A 94 16.60 -11.05 6.47
CA MET A 94 15.23 -11.08 5.98
C MET A 94 14.74 -12.49 5.65
N PHE A 95 15.61 -13.32 5.07
CA PHE A 95 15.31 -14.72 4.81
C PHE A 95 15.02 -15.46 6.11
N ALA A 96 15.90 -15.36 7.12
CA ALA A 96 15.70 -16.04 8.38
C ALA A 96 14.38 -15.62 9.07
N VAL A 97 14.10 -14.32 9.08
CA VAL A 97 12.87 -13.74 9.63
C VAL A 97 11.60 -14.20 8.89
N LEU A 98 11.66 -14.35 7.57
CA LEU A 98 10.53 -14.83 6.75
C LEU A 98 10.26 -16.33 6.97
N TYR A 99 11.33 -17.11 7.11
CA TYR A 99 11.23 -18.56 7.20
C TYR A 99 11.01 -19.05 8.63
N GLU A 100 11.20 -18.19 9.64
CA GLU A 100 10.96 -18.48 11.06
C GLU A 100 9.51 -18.19 11.55
N PRO A 101 8.67 -19.22 11.79
CA PRO A 101 7.26 -19.02 12.12
C PRO A 101 6.96 -18.77 13.61
N THR A 102 7.89 -19.01 14.53
CA THR A 102 7.57 -19.06 15.98
C THR A 102 7.30 -17.70 16.61
N HIS A 103 7.90 -16.62 16.11
CA HIS A 103 7.75 -15.25 16.64
C HIS A 103 6.32 -14.71 16.62
N SER A 104 5.38 -15.43 16.01
CA SER A 104 3.96 -15.10 15.89
C SER A 104 3.06 -16.22 16.40
N GLY A 105 3.52 -16.98 17.41
CA GLY A 105 2.75 -18.08 17.99
C GLY A 105 2.54 -19.25 17.01
N GLY A 106 3.50 -19.46 16.12
CA GLY A 106 3.43 -20.47 15.04
C GLY A 106 2.62 -20.04 13.81
N GLN A 107 1.98 -18.86 13.83
CA GLN A 107 1.28 -18.30 12.69
C GLN A 107 2.24 -17.50 11.80
N ARG A 108 2.20 -17.69 10.48
CA ARG A 108 3.06 -16.91 9.57
C ARG A 108 2.45 -15.54 9.27
N ASN A 109 3.29 -14.50 9.23
CA ASN A 109 2.86 -13.13 8.99
C ASN A 109 2.67 -12.83 7.50
N LYS A 110 1.80 -11.87 7.20
CA LYS A 110 1.65 -11.32 5.84
C LYS A 110 2.96 -10.65 5.39
N PRO A 111 3.32 -10.67 4.09
CA PRO A 111 4.51 -9.97 3.58
C PRO A 111 4.59 -8.49 4.00
N GLN A 112 3.47 -7.80 4.16
CA GLN A 112 3.47 -6.40 4.61
C GLN A 112 4.03 -6.21 6.02
N THR A 113 3.93 -7.21 6.89
CA THR A 113 4.40 -7.12 8.28
C THR A 113 5.93 -6.98 8.32
N TYR A 114 6.64 -7.79 7.53
CA TYR A 114 8.10 -7.77 7.48
C TYR A 114 8.67 -6.53 6.78
N ARG A 115 7.85 -5.74 6.08
CA ARG A 115 8.28 -4.46 5.50
C ARG A 115 8.90 -3.54 6.55
N LYS A 116 8.35 -3.50 7.78
CA LYS A 116 8.89 -2.66 8.85
C LYS A 116 10.33 -3.05 9.21
N ILE A 117 10.62 -4.34 9.21
CA ILE A 117 11.97 -4.89 9.45
C ILE A 117 12.91 -4.47 8.33
N LEU A 118 12.48 -4.61 7.07
CA LEU A 118 13.26 -4.15 5.92
C LEU A 118 13.61 -2.65 6.00
N GLU A 119 12.66 -1.79 6.37
CA GLU A 119 12.92 -0.35 6.50
C GLU A 119 13.92 -0.03 7.63
N VAL A 120 13.92 -0.81 8.73
CA VAL A 120 14.95 -0.71 9.78
C VAL A 120 16.31 -1.13 9.25
N LEU A 121 16.40 -2.28 8.58
CA LEU A 121 17.64 -2.78 7.98
C LEU A 121 18.21 -1.79 6.95
N ARG A 122 17.36 -1.16 6.13
CA ARG A 122 17.79 -0.10 5.21
C ARG A 122 18.38 1.09 5.95
N GLY A 123 17.74 1.55 7.02
CA GLY A 123 18.28 2.63 7.85
C GLY A 123 19.65 2.28 8.43
N LEU A 124 19.79 1.08 8.98
CA LEU A 124 21.06 0.57 9.51
C LEU A 124 22.12 0.42 8.40
N SER A 125 21.74 -0.02 7.21
CA SER A 125 22.66 -0.19 6.07
C SER A 125 23.31 1.13 5.65
N ILE A 126 22.57 2.25 5.70
CA ILE A 126 23.12 3.58 5.43
C ILE A 126 24.13 3.98 6.52
N ILE A 127 23.81 3.71 7.79
CA ILE A 127 24.71 4.01 8.91
C ILE A 127 26.01 3.20 8.80
N ALA A 128 25.90 1.89 8.54
CA ALA A 128 27.03 0.99 8.34
C ALA A 128 27.90 1.45 7.17
N LEU A 129 27.29 1.72 6.00
CA LEU A 129 28.02 2.16 4.82
C LEU A 129 28.74 3.50 5.05
N ASN A 130 28.11 4.45 5.74
CA ASN A 130 28.72 5.75 6.06
C ASN A 130 29.92 5.63 7.01
N GLU A 131 30.05 4.52 7.74
CA GLU A 131 31.20 4.23 8.60
C GLU A 131 32.16 3.20 8.00
N ASN A 132 31.95 2.81 6.73
CA ASN A 132 32.68 1.75 6.06
C ASN A 132 32.72 0.43 6.85
N LYS A 133 31.59 0.09 7.49
CA LYS A 133 31.36 -1.15 8.23
C LYS A 133 30.27 -1.98 7.59
N THR A 134 30.24 -3.27 7.86
CA THR A 134 29.11 -4.14 7.55
C THR A 134 28.05 -4.10 8.67
N LEU A 135 26.89 -4.73 8.48
CA LEU A 135 25.90 -4.90 9.55
C LEU A 135 26.44 -5.77 10.68
N ALA A 136 27.24 -6.79 10.38
CA ALA A 136 27.91 -7.61 11.40
C ALA A 136 28.87 -6.79 12.28
N GLN A 137 29.52 -5.78 11.71
CA GLN A 137 30.46 -4.90 12.42
C GLN A 137 29.78 -3.66 13.05
N LEU A 138 28.47 -3.49 12.86
CA LEU A 138 27.79 -2.26 13.26
C LEU A 138 27.77 -2.08 14.78
N HIS A 139 27.79 -3.18 15.53
CA HIS A 139 27.84 -3.16 16.99
C HIS A 139 29.13 -2.54 17.56
N GLU A 140 30.23 -2.55 16.79
CA GLU A 140 31.52 -1.94 17.14
C GLU A 140 31.49 -0.42 16.97
N SER A 141 30.45 0.15 16.35
CA SER A 141 30.33 1.58 16.17
C SER A 141 29.95 2.31 17.47
N PRO A 142 30.75 3.30 17.92
CA PRO A 142 30.32 4.20 18.98
C PRO A 142 29.26 5.21 18.50
N LEU A 143 29.06 5.35 17.18
CA LEU A 143 28.19 6.36 16.57
C LEU A 143 26.82 5.81 16.16
N VAL A 144 26.61 4.50 16.13
CA VAL A 144 25.32 3.89 15.74
C VAL A 144 24.19 4.37 16.65
N GLY A 145 24.36 4.33 17.97
CA GLY A 145 23.38 4.80 18.95
C GLY A 145 23.02 6.28 18.80
N PRO A 146 24.00 7.20 18.78
CA PRO A 146 23.77 8.61 18.51
C PRO A 146 23.04 8.89 17.18
N LYS A 147 23.44 8.22 16.08
CA LYS A 147 22.80 8.39 14.77
C LYS A 147 21.35 7.91 14.76
N ILE A 148 21.06 6.75 15.36
CA ILE A 148 19.69 6.26 15.50
C ILE A 148 18.88 7.22 16.36
N THR A 149 19.43 7.66 17.49
CA THR A 149 18.77 8.60 18.40
C THR A 149 18.43 9.91 17.70
N ALA A 150 19.36 10.49 16.95
CA ALA A 150 19.12 11.68 16.12
C ALA A 150 18.00 11.45 15.10
N SER A 151 17.95 10.26 14.48
CA SER A 151 16.88 9.91 13.55
C SER A 151 15.49 9.82 14.20
N LEU A 152 15.41 9.52 15.50
CA LEU A 152 14.15 9.51 16.25
C LEU A 152 13.55 10.91 16.41
N TYR A 153 14.40 11.93 16.47
CA TYR A 153 13.97 13.33 16.54
C TYR A 153 13.58 13.92 15.18
N ALA A 154 13.86 13.21 14.07
CA ALA A 154 13.60 13.73 12.73
C ALA A 154 12.10 13.86 12.37
N SER A 155 11.20 13.14 13.06
CA SER A 155 9.75 13.31 12.88
C SER A 155 8.94 12.88 14.10
N LYS A 156 7.74 13.45 14.28
CA LYS A 156 6.81 13.14 15.37
C LYS A 156 6.44 11.65 15.52
N THR A 157 6.59 10.85 14.46
CA THR A 157 6.25 9.42 14.46
C THR A 157 7.46 8.50 14.33
N ALA A 158 8.68 9.04 14.22
CA ALA A 158 9.90 8.26 14.04
C ALA A 158 10.18 7.32 15.21
N PHE A 159 9.69 7.63 16.43
CA PHE A 159 9.80 6.76 17.59
C PHE A 159 9.24 5.34 17.36
N ARG A 160 8.29 5.17 16.42
CA ARG A 160 7.74 3.85 16.07
C ARG A 160 8.79 2.94 15.42
N LYS A 161 9.84 3.49 14.79
CA LYS A 161 10.94 2.70 14.21
C LYS A 161 11.84 2.08 15.28
N ALA A 162 11.98 2.71 16.44
CA ALA A 162 12.76 2.15 17.56
C ALA A 162 12.12 0.88 18.15
N GLU A 163 10.79 0.75 18.06
CA GLU A 163 10.10 -0.49 18.44
C GLU A 163 10.41 -1.62 17.47
N ALA A 164 10.31 -1.36 16.17
CA ALA A 164 10.67 -2.33 15.14
C ALA A 164 12.14 -2.76 15.23
N LEU A 165 13.04 -1.85 15.65
CA LEU A 165 14.44 -2.17 15.92
C LEU A 165 14.60 -3.13 17.11
N ARG A 166 13.91 -2.87 18.23
CA ARG A 166 13.90 -3.80 19.37
C ARG A 166 13.38 -5.17 18.96
N ASP A 167 12.27 -5.21 18.24
CA ASP A 167 11.63 -6.46 17.83
C ASP A 167 12.53 -7.25 16.87
N LEU A 168 13.23 -6.56 15.96
CA LEU A 168 14.23 -7.17 15.09
C LEU A 168 15.40 -7.76 15.89
N ILE A 169 15.95 -7.02 16.85
CA ILE A 169 17.08 -7.50 17.67
C ILE A 169 16.67 -8.75 18.46
N ALA A 170 15.52 -8.69 19.14
CA ALA A 170 14.99 -9.84 19.89
C ALA A 170 14.76 -11.06 18.99
N LEU A 171 14.28 -10.84 17.76
CA LEU A 171 14.08 -11.91 16.79
C LEU A 171 15.40 -12.51 16.30
N ILE A 172 16.42 -11.67 16.04
CA ILE A 172 17.76 -12.14 15.68
C ILE A 172 18.39 -12.96 16.81
N GLU A 173 18.29 -12.48 18.05
CA GLU A 173 18.78 -13.19 19.24
C GLU A 173 18.09 -14.55 19.38
N TYR A 174 16.77 -14.59 19.26
CA TYR A 174 16.00 -15.83 19.29
C TYR A 174 16.43 -16.80 18.17
N ILE A 175 16.56 -16.33 16.93
CA ILE A 175 16.95 -17.18 15.80
C ILE A 175 18.37 -17.73 16.00
N ASN A 176 19.30 -16.89 16.45
CA ASN A 176 20.67 -17.29 16.76
C ASN A 176 20.72 -18.37 17.85
N GLU A 177 19.95 -18.20 18.93
CA GLU A 177 19.91 -19.16 20.04
C GLU A 177 19.25 -20.48 19.63
N HIS A 178 18.08 -20.42 18.99
CA HIS A 178 17.26 -21.60 18.72
C HIS A 178 17.78 -22.43 17.54
N PHE A 179 18.28 -21.78 16.49
CA PHE A 179 18.73 -22.44 15.26
C PHE A 179 20.25 -22.45 15.08
N LYS A 180 21.00 -21.99 16.09
CA LYS A 180 22.48 -21.92 16.06
C LYS A 180 23.01 -21.17 14.84
N THR A 181 22.35 -20.06 14.50
CA THR A 181 22.76 -19.22 13.38
C THR A 181 23.79 -18.19 13.81
N GLU A 182 24.47 -17.59 12.82
CA GLU A 182 25.42 -16.50 13.01
C GLU A 182 24.89 -15.23 12.32
N LEU A 183 23.66 -14.83 12.66
CA LEU A 183 23.11 -13.58 12.17
C LEU A 183 23.78 -12.38 12.88
N PRO A 184 23.98 -11.26 12.16
CA PRO A 184 24.62 -10.06 12.70
C PRO A 184 24.05 -9.54 14.02
N THR A 185 24.91 -9.35 15.02
CA THR A 185 24.59 -8.48 16.16
C THR A 185 24.62 -7.03 15.71
N LEU A 186 23.45 -6.40 15.62
CA LEU A 186 23.31 -5.09 15.00
C LEU A 186 23.78 -3.95 15.92
N ILE A 187 23.40 -3.98 17.20
CA ILE A 187 23.62 -2.89 18.17
C ILE A 187 23.85 -3.50 19.56
N PRO A 188 24.78 -2.98 20.37
CA PRO A 188 24.96 -3.44 21.75
C PRO A 188 23.75 -3.12 22.63
N ASN A 189 23.42 -4.02 23.56
CA ASN A 189 22.28 -3.87 24.47
C ASN A 189 22.27 -2.55 25.26
N GLU A 190 23.44 -2.06 25.67
CA GLU A 190 23.56 -0.77 26.36
C GLU A 190 23.18 0.43 25.49
N GLN A 191 23.49 0.39 24.18
CA GLN A 191 23.05 1.43 23.26
C GLN A 191 21.56 1.30 22.97
N LEU A 192 21.04 0.07 22.83
CA LEU A 192 19.61 -0.18 22.64
C LEU A 192 18.77 0.38 23.79
N LYS A 193 19.18 0.17 25.05
CA LYS A 193 18.51 0.73 26.24
C LYS A 193 18.40 2.26 26.17
N LYS A 194 19.47 2.95 25.76
CA LYS A 194 19.48 4.41 25.58
C LYS A 194 18.54 4.87 24.47
N ILE A 195 18.51 4.16 23.33
CA ILE A 195 17.58 4.46 22.23
C ILE A 195 16.12 4.29 22.70
N LEU A 196 15.83 3.25 23.49
CA LEU A 196 14.50 2.98 24.01
C LEU A 196 14.05 3.96 25.09
N SER A 197 14.96 4.52 25.90
CA SER A 197 14.62 5.58 26.84
C SER A 197 14.21 6.87 26.12
N VAL A 198 14.94 7.26 25.07
CA VAL A 198 14.58 8.40 24.21
C VAL A 198 13.25 8.16 23.51
N ARG A 199 13.03 6.96 22.97
CA ARG A 199 11.74 6.57 22.40
C ARG A 199 10.60 6.79 23.39
N SER A 200 10.77 6.37 24.64
CA SER A 200 9.75 6.51 25.68
C SER A 200 9.37 7.97 25.91
N GLN A 201 10.38 8.85 26.04
CA GLN A 201 10.18 10.30 26.17
C GLN A 201 9.41 10.88 24.98
N LEU A 202 9.82 10.55 23.75
CA LEU A 202 9.16 11.01 22.52
C LEU A 202 7.72 10.51 22.40
N ARG A 203 7.47 9.26 22.80
CA ARG A 203 6.12 8.69 22.80
C ARG A 203 5.20 9.45 23.76
N SER A 204 5.68 9.74 24.97
CA SER A 204 4.90 10.52 25.95
C SER A 204 4.55 11.90 25.41
N SER A 205 5.51 12.60 24.79
CA SER A 205 5.24 13.88 24.13
C SER A 205 4.22 13.76 22.99
N TYR A 206 4.27 12.68 22.20
CA TYR A 206 3.33 12.45 21.10
C TYR A 206 1.91 12.13 21.59
N VAL A 207 1.76 11.29 22.60
CA VAL A 207 0.43 10.92 23.14
C VAL A 207 -0.30 12.13 23.73
N ASN A 208 0.46 13.07 24.29
CA ASN A 208 -0.08 14.30 24.86
C ASN A 208 -0.34 15.40 23.81
N ASP A 209 0.01 15.18 22.53
CA ASP A 209 -0.25 16.12 21.44
C ASP A 209 -1.75 16.08 21.05
N PRO A 210 -2.51 17.18 21.17
CA PRO A 210 -3.92 17.22 20.79
C PRO A 210 -4.17 16.80 19.32
N SER A 211 -3.22 17.07 18.43
CA SER A 211 -3.30 16.66 17.01
C SER A 211 -3.09 15.16 16.78
N ALA A 212 -2.54 14.44 17.77
CA ALA A 212 -2.35 13.00 17.72
C ALA A 212 -3.53 12.21 18.32
N GLN A 213 -4.50 12.89 18.93
CA GLN A 213 -5.72 12.27 19.44
C GLN A 213 -6.52 11.71 18.26
N ARG A 214 -6.89 10.43 18.34
CA ARG A 214 -7.74 9.81 17.32
C ARG A 214 -9.10 10.52 17.33
N THR A 215 -9.68 10.71 16.14
CA THR A 215 -11.09 11.08 16.07
C THR A 215 -11.91 10.02 16.82
N PRO A 216 -12.86 10.44 17.67
CA PRO A 216 -13.74 9.50 18.35
C PRO A 216 -14.44 8.63 17.31
N LEU A 217 -14.69 7.36 17.66
CA LEU A 217 -15.47 6.46 16.82
C LEU A 217 -16.77 7.15 16.41
N ILE A 218 -17.01 7.27 15.11
CA ILE A 218 -18.26 7.84 14.59
C ILE A 218 -19.41 7.02 15.18
N PRO A 219 -20.33 7.63 15.93
CA PRO A 219 -21.43 6.90 16.56
C PRO A 219 -22.26 6.12 15.53
N SER A 220 -22.63 4.88 15.87
CA SER A 220 -23.43 4.00 15.00
C SER A 220 -24.72 4.67 14.51
N ARG A 221 -25.33 5.55 15.32
CA ARG A 221 -26.50 6.35 14.94
C ARG A 221 -26.30 7.19 13.66
N ILE A 222 -25.09 7.69 13.40
CA ILE A 222 -24.80 8.49 12.20
C ILE A 222 -24.80 7.59 10.96
N TYR A 223 -24.19 6.41 11.06
CA TYR A 223 -24.23 5.42 9.98
C TYR A 223 -25.65 4.93 9.71
N SER A 224 -26.43 4.66 10.77
CA SER A 224 -27.83 4.25 10.62
C SER A 224 -28.65 5.32 9.89
N ALA A 225 -28.51 6.59 10.27
CA ALA A 225 -29.20 7.69 9.61
C ALA A 225 -28.81 7.80 8.13
N LEU A 226 -27.52 7.65 7.79
CA LEU A 226 -27.05 7.63 6.40
C LEU A 226 -27.64 6.47 5.60
N ILE A 227 -27.69 5.27 6.19
CA ILE A 227 -28.29 4.09 5.54
C ILE A 227 -29.78 4.32 5.30
N THR A 228 -30.52 4.80 6.30
CA THR A 228 -31.95 5.10 6.18
C THR A 228 -32.21 6.13 5.08
N LEU A 229 -31.53 7.27 5.10
CA LEU A 229 -31.66 8.31 4.08
C LEU A 229 -31.30 7.79 2.68
N SER A 230 -30.24 6.99 2.57
CA SER A 230 -29.84 6.40 1.28
C SER A 230 -30.91 5.42 0.78
N THR A 231 -31.54 4.67 1.68
CA THR A 231 -32.62 3.73 1.34
C THR A 231 -33.86 4.47 0.87
N GLU A 232 -34.22 5.58 1.54
CA GLU A 232 -35.34 6.43 1.13
C GLU A 232 -35.13 6.99 -0.27
N VAL A 233 -33.95 7.52 -0.58
CA VAL A 233 -33.61 8.03 -1.93
C VAL A 233 -33.68 6.93 -2.99
N VAL A 234 -33.17 5.73 -2.69
CA VAL A 234 -33.24 4.59 -3.62
C VAL A 234 -34.69 4.15 -3.83
N THR A 235 -35.51 4.17 -2.77
CA THR A 235 -36.93 3.81 -2.84
C THR A 235 -37.69 4.81 -3.70
N ASP A 236 -37.54 6.11 -3.41
CA ASP A 236 -38.14 7.20 -4.20
C ASP A 236 -37.74 7.14 -5.68
N PHE A 237 -36.46 6.90 -5.97
CA PHE A 237 -36.00 6.70 -7.33
C PHE A 237 -36.69 5.50 -8.00
N ASN A 238 -36.78 4.36 -7.31
CA ASN A 238 -37.38 3.15 -7.86
C ASN A 238 -38.88 3.29 -8.12
N GLU A 239 -39.60 4.06 -7.29
CA GLU A 239 -41.02 4.39 -7.49
C GLU A 239 -41.24 5.23 -8.75
N HIS A 240 -40.32 6.16 -9.04
CA HIS A 240 -40.44 7.08 -10.19
C HIS A 240 -39.64 6.65 -11.42
N LYS A 241 -38.91 5.53 -11.39
CA LYS A 241 -37.95 5.14 -12.44
C LYS A 241 -38.57 5.05 -13.83
N GLU A 242 -39.78 4.53 -13.96
CA GLU A 242 -40.45 4.35 -15.25
C GLU A 242 -40.88 5.70 -15.84
N GLN A 243 -41.32 6.62 -14.98
CA GLN A 243 -41.69 7.97 -15.36
C GLN A 243 -40.44 8.76 -15.77
N LEU A 244 -39.33 8.61 -15.04
CA LEU A 244 -38.04 9.20 -15.39
C LEU A 244 -37.49 8.63 -16.71
N ASP A 245 -37.58 7.32 -16.94
CA ASP A 245 -37.19 6.69 -18.21
C ASP A 245 -38.07 7.19 -19.37
N GLY A 246 -39.39 7.25 -19.17
CA GLY A 246 -40.34 7.82 -20.13
C GLY A 246 -40.04 9.28 -20.44
N PHE A 247 -39.76 10.08 -19.41
CA PHE A 247 -39.37 11.48 -19.53
C PHE A 247 -38.08 11.64 -20.34
N MET A 248 -37.04 10.84 -20.05
CA MET A 248 -35.77 10.85 -20.78
C MET A 248 -35.92 10.39 -22.23
N LYS A 249 -36.76 9.38 -22.50
CA LYS A 249 -37.11 8.94 -23.86
C LYS A 249 -37.82 10.05 -24.62
N ARG A 250 -38.75 10.76 -23.98
CA ARG A 250 -39.49 11.88 -24.58
C ARG A 250 -38.58 13.06 -24.90
N ILE A 251 -37.66 13.43 -24.02
CA ILE A 251 -36.63 14.46 -24.30
C ILE A 251 -35.79 14.08 -25.53
N LYS A 252 -35.44 12.80 -25.69
CA LYS A 252 -34.65 12.35 -26.85
C LYS A 252 -35.46 12.33 -28.15
N ALA A 253 -36.74 11.98 -28.08
CA ALA A 253 -37.63 11.88 -29.23
C ALA A 253 -38.11 13.25 -29.72
N ASP A 254 -38.45 14.14 -28.79
CA ASP A 254 -38.87 15.50 -29.05
C ASP A 254 -37.86 16.49 -28.44
N PRO A 255 -36.95 17.03 -29.26
CA PRO A 255 -35.95 17.99 -28.81
C PRO A 255 -36.54 19.26 -28.19
N LEU A 256 -37.81 19.59 -28.46
CA LEU A 256 -38.50 20.79 -27.97
C LEU A 256 -39.14 20.60 -26.60
N PHE A 257 -39.35 19.36 -26.16
CA PHE A 257 -40.12 19.00 -24.96
C PHE A 257 -39.58 19.61 -23.65
N PHE A 258 -38.26 19.84 -23.55
CA PHE A 258 -37.62 20.43 -22.35
C PHE A 258 -36.67 21.59 -22.69
N ALA A 259 -36.93 22.31 -23.78
CA ALA A 259 -36.08 23.40 -24.21
C ALA A 259 -36.45 24.71 -23.47
N THR A 260 -35.57 25.19 -22.59
CA THR A 260 -35.77 26.52 -21.97
C THR A 260 -35.55 27.65 -23.00
N PRO A 261 -36.11 28.85 -22.81
CA PRO A 261 -35.85 30.00 -23.67
C PRO A 261 -34.36 30.33 -23.83
N SER A 262 -33.52 30.05 -22.81
CA SER A 262 -32.06 30.20 -22.89
C SER A 262 -31.43 29.13 -23.78
N MET A 263 -31.83 27.86 -23.63
CA MET A 263 -31.36 26.75 -24.47
C MET A 263 -31.77 26.93 -25.94
N LEU A 264 -32.91 27.59 -26.20
CA LEU A 264 -33.35 27.97 -27.53
C LEU A 264 -32.54 29.16 -28.10
N LYS A 265 -32.03 30.06 -27.25
CA LYS A 265 -31.19 31.22 -27.62
C LYS A 265 -29.74 30.84 -27.90
N ASP A 266 -29.15 29.93 -27.13
CA ASP A 266 -27.76 29.48 -27.35
C ASP A 266 -27.56 28.78 -28.71
N ASN A 267 -28.65 28.32 -29.33
CA ASN A 267 -28.69 27.80 -30.71
C ASN A 267 -28.48 28.85 -31.79
N GLN A 268 -28.41 30.13 -31.43
CA GLN A 268 -28.09 31.22 -32.35
C GLN A 268 -26.57 31.41 -32.51
N ARG A 269 -25.74 30.75 -31.71
CA ARG A 269 -24.28 30.85 -31.81
C ARG A 269 -23.75 29.89 -32.88
N PRO A 270 -23.08 30.40 -33.94
CA PRO A 270 -22.46 29.55 -34.95
C PRO A 270 -21.45 28.59 -34.31
N GLY A 271 -21.58 27.28 -34.58
CA GLY A 271 -20.63 26.26 -34.11
C GLY A 271 -21.08 25.34 -32.97
N SER A 272 -22.30 25.46 -32.44
CA SER A 272 -22.83 24.46 -31.50
C SER A 272 -23.44 23.26 -32.25
N THR A 273 -22.77 22.11 -32.18
CA THR A 273 -23.11 20.88 -32.93
C THR A 273 -24.40 20.21 -32.46
N THR A 274 -25.00 20.65 -31.36
CA THR A 274 -26.10 19.94 -30.69
C THR A 274 -27.47 20.15 -31.35
N ASN A 275 -27.66 21.17 -32.20
CA ASN A 275 -29.04 21.64 -32.48
C ASN A 275 -29.53 21.77 -33.93
N ALA A 276 -28.96 21.02 -34.87
CA ALA A 276 -29.62 20.80 -36.16
C ALA A 276 -31.01 20.12 -36.00
N LYS A 277 -31.16 19.22 -35.02
CA LYS A 277 -32.44 18.55 -34.72
C LYS A 277 -33.49 19.50 -34.16
N LEU A 278 -33.13 20.38 -33.21
CA LEU A 278 -34.03 21.40 -32.66
C LEU A 278 -34.46 22.42 -33.73
N GLN A 279 -33.52 22.84 -34.58
CA GLN A 279 -33.78 23.75 -35.69
C GLN A 279 -34.79 23.15 -36.68
N ASN A 280 -34.58 21.87 -37.06
CA ASN A 280 -35.47 21.15 -37.97
C ASN A 280 -36.85 20.90 -37.35
N ALA A 281 -36.92 20.51 -36.08
CA ALA A 281 -38.19 20.30 -35.36
C ALA A 281 -39.01 21.61 -35.27
N PHE A 282 -38.38 22.75 -35.00
CA PHE A 282 -39.08 24.04 -35.03
C PHE A 282 -39.57 24.42 -36.44
N ASN A 283 -38.76 24.15 -37.46
CA ASN A 283 -39.16 24.46 -38.84
C ASN A 283 -40.38 23.62 -39.27
N GLU A 284 -40.46 22.35 -38.88
CA GLU A 284 -41.66 21.50 -39.04
C GLU A 284 -42.87 22.08 -38.30
N TYR A 285 -42.73 22.46 -37.03
CA TYR A 285 -43.82 23.08 -36.24
C TYR A 285 -44.37 24.35 -36.92
N ARG A 286 -43.49 25.19 -37.46
CA ARG A 286 -43.88 26.43 -38.16
C ARG A 286 -44.63 26.17 -39.47
N LYS A 287 -44.51 24.99 -40.09
CA LYS A 287 -45.36 24.63 -41.26
C LYS A 287 -46.83 24.57 -40.87
N HIS A 288 -47.14 24.11 -39.66
CA HIS A 288 -48.50 24.03 -39.14
C HIS A 288 -48.95 25.34 -38.46
N TYR A 289 -48.02 26.14 -37.93
CA TYR A 289 -48.29 27.41 -37.26
C TYR A 289 -47.37 28.54 -37.78
N PRO A 290 -47.69 29.16 -38.93
CA PRO A 290 -46.77 30.02 -39.68
C PRO A 290 -46.35 31.31 -38.96
N SER A 291 -47.23 31.80 -38.08
CA SER A 291 -47.06 33.01 -37.27
C SER A 291 -46.42 32.77 -35.89
N ALA A 292 -46.19 31.50 -35.52
CA ALA A 292 -45.59 31.17 -34.24
C ALA A 292 -44.14 31.65 -34.17
N ARG A 293 -43.82 32.47 -33.17
CA ARG A 293 -42.43 32.77 -32.81
C ARG A 293 -41.88 31.61 -31.99
N ARG A 294 -40.56 31.44 -31.98
CA ARG A 294 -39.90 30.38 -31.17
C ARG A 294 -40.20 30.46 -29.67
N THR A 295 -40.51 31.65 -29.19
CA THR A 295 -40.91 31.94 -27.80
C THR A 295 -42.34 31.53 -27.48
N ASP A 296 -43.15 31.26 -28.51
CA ASP A 296 -44.58 30.99 -28.39
C ASP A 296 -44.85 29.47 -28.38
N MET A 297 -43.79 28.65 -28.38
CA MET A 297 -43.94 27.20 -28.24
C MET A 297 -44.44 26.89 -26.83
N PRO A 298 -45.51 26.08 -26.70
CA PRO A 298 -45.97 25.66 -25.40
C PRO A 298 -44.87 24.87 -24.71
N LEU A 299 -44.53 25.26 -23.48
CA LEU A 299 -43.99 24.31 -22.52
C LEU A 299 -45.13 23.33 -22.25
N LEU A 300 -45.17 22.24 -23.02
CA LEU A 300 -46.11 21.17 -22.76
C LEU A 300 -45.69 20.54 -21.43
N SER A 301 -46.41 20.90 -20.36
CA SER A 301 -46.42 20.18 -19.08
C SER A 301 -46.70 18.70 -19.30
#